data_AF-A0AAJ2JAH8-F1
#
_entry.id   AF-A0AAJ2JAH8-F1
#
_cell.length_a   1.000
_cell.length_b   1.000
_cell.length_c   1.000
_cell.angle_alpha   90.00
_cell.angle_beta   90.00
_cell.angle_gamma   90.00
#
_symmetry.space_group_name_H-M   'P 1'
#
loop_
_entity.id
_entity.type
_entity.pdbx_description
1 polymer ?
#
loop_
_entity_poly.entity_id
_entity_poly.type
_entity_poly.pdbx_seq_one_letter_code
_entity_poly.pdbx_strand_id
1 'polypeptide(L)'
;MTTTELLVRLAGIHSLGFAAFHLAFWRLFGWKRELAKLGTLNRAIMQILNLRVIYVFLGMGLIALIFAPDLVDTRLGLVLLGFMAGFWVGRTLEQFIFLRINDWRVHLLTGLFVLGAALHAVPMWLGFMRAISR
;
A
#
# COMPACT_ATOMS: atom_id res chain seq x y z
N MET A 1 -2.51 0.98 23.92
CA MET A 1 -2.03 0.89 22.53
C MET A 1 -0.52 0.96 22.55
N THR A 2 0.16 -0.10 22.13
CA THR A 2 1.63 -0.11 22.00
C THR A 2 2.10 0.75 20.83
N THR A 3 3.38 1.14 20.81
CA THR A 3 3.98 1.83 19.65
C THR A 3 3.85 1.01 18.37
N THR A 4 3.96 -0.32 18.45
CA THR A 4 3.80 -1.23 17.31
C THR A 4 2.37 -1.23 16.77
N GLU A 5 1.36 -1.26 17.65
CA GLU A 5 -0.05 -1.12 17.23
C GLU A 5 -0.33 0.25 16.60
N LEU A 6 0.24 1.33 17.15
CA LEU A 6 0.09 2.67 16.57
C LEU A 6 0.64 2.72 15.15
N LEU A 7 1.84 2.18 14.91
CA LEU A 7 2.45 2.10 13.58
C LEU A 7 1.56 1.33 12.60
N VAL A 8 1.00 0.19 13.03
CA VAL A 8 0.08 -0.60 12.20
C VAL A 8 -1.20 0.17 11.89
N ARG A 9 -1.80 0.88 12.87
CA ARG A 9 -2.98 1.71 12.62
C ARG A 9 -2.69 2.84 11.63
N LEU A 10 -1.52 3.49 11.75
CA LEU A 10 -1.06 4.49 10.76
C LEU A 10 -0.86 3.87 9.38
N ALA A 11 -0.33 2.64 9.30
CA ALA A 11 -0.25 1.86 8.06
C ALA A 11 -1.64 1.61 7.45
N GLY A 12 -2.64 1.38 8.30
CA GLY A 12 -4.03 1.25 7.90
C GLY A 12 -4.61 2.54 7.31
N ILE A 13 -4.43 3.67 8.00
CA ILE A 13 -4.85 4.99 7.51
C ILE A 13 -4.16 5.33 6.18
N HIS A 14 -2.85 5.05 6.08
CA HIS A 14 -2.08 5.21 4.86
C HIS A 14 -2.65 4.38 3.71
N SER A 15 -2.96 3.10 3.95
CA SER A 15 -3.57 2.22 2.96
C SER A 15 -4.93 2.74 2.49
N LEU A 16 -5.79 3.18 3.41
CA LEU A 16 -7.09 3.79 3.06
C LEU A 16 -6.92 5.09 2.25
N GLY A 17 -5.92 5.91 2.59
CA GLY A 17 -5.54 7.09 1.81
C GLY A 17 -5.15 6.71 0.38
N PHE A 18 -4.41 5.62 0.20
CA PHE A 18 -4.07 5.11 -1.13
C PHE A 18 -5.27 4.52 -1.89
N ALA A 19 -6.21 3.87 -1.21
CA ALA A 19 -7.47 3.47 -1.83
C ALA A 19 -8.24 4.69 -2.37
N ALA A 20 -8.36 5.75 -1.57
CA ALA A 20 -8.99 7.00 -1.99
C ALA A 20 -8.23 7.68 -3.15
N PHE A 21 -6.90 7.68 -3.10
CA PHE A 21 -6.05 8.17 -4.19
C PHE A 21 -6.31 7.43 -5.51
N HIS A 22 -6.40 6.10 -5.49
CA HIS A 22 -6.70 5.29 -6.68
C HIS A 22 -8.14 5.50 -7.19
N LEU A 23 -9.11 5.72 -6.29
CA LEU A 23 -10.46 6.15 -6.64
C LEU A 23 -10.47 7.51 -7.35
N ALA A 24 -9.51 8.38 -7.04
CA ALA A 24 -9.40 9.68 -7.68
C ALA A 24 -8.78 9.63 -9.09
N PHE A 25 -8.21 8.50 -9.54
CA PHE A 25 -7.51 8.41 -10.83
C PHE A 25 -8.38 8.79 -12.02
N TRP A 26 -9.67 8.45 -11.99
CA TRP A 26 -10.62 8.84 -13.03
C TRP A 26 -10.71 10.35 -13.24
N ARG A 27 -10.53 11.13 -12.17
CA ARG A 27 -10.54 12.59 -12.20
C ARG A 27 -9.14 13.18 -12.35
N LEU A 28 -8.19 12.74 -11.53
CA LEU A 28 -6.81 13.29 -11.49
C LEU A 28 -6.06 13.08 -12.81
N PHE A 29 -6.24 11.93 -13.44
CA PHE A 29 -5.54 11.56 -14.67
C PHE A 29 -6.46 11.52 -15.89
N GLY A 30 -7.70 11.98 -15.76
CA GLY A 30 -8.66 12.04 -16.86
C GLY A 30 -8.92 10.69 -17.53
N TRP A 31 -8.94 9.58 -16.77
CA TRP A 31 -8.99 8.23 -17.34
C TRP A 31 -10.20 7.96 -18.26
N LYS A 32 -11.31 8.69 -18.10
CA LYS A 32 -12.42 8.60 -19.05
C LYS A 32 -11.97 8.87 -20.49
N ARG A 33 -11.09 9.87 -20.67
CA ARG A 33 -10.52 10.23 -21.98
C ARG A 33 -9.28 9.41 -22.30
N GLU A 34 -8.36 9.27 -21.35
CA GLU A 34 -7.05 8.63 -21.62
C GLU A 34 -7.18 7.13 -21.87
N LEU A 35 -8.02 6.41 -21.12
CA LEU A 35 -8.18 4.97 -21.34
C LEU A 35 -9.01 4.65 -22.59
N ALA A 36 -9.79 5.59 -23.12
CA ALA A 36 -10.50 5.42 -24.38
C ALA A 36 -9.54 5.29 -25.58
N LYS A 37 -8.30 5.78 -25.45
CA LYS A 37 -7.24 5.63 -26.45
C LYS A 37 -6.65 4.21 -26.48
N LEU A 38 -6.90 3.41 -25.45
CA LEU A 38 -6.47 2.01 -25.40
C LEU A 38 -7.47 1.10 -26.12
N GLY A 39 -6.97 0.01 -26.69
CA GLY A 39 -7.82 -1.08 -27.17
C GLY A 39 -8.73 -1.63 -26.06
N THR A 40 -9.88 -2.17 -26.43
CA THR A 40 -10.93 -2.59 -25.49
C THR A 40 -10.43 -3.53 -24.40
N LEU A 41 -9.59 -4.50 -24.75
CA LEU A 41 -8.99 -5.44 -23.80
C LEU A 41 -8.11 -4.73 -22.77
N ASN A 42 -7.15 -3.92 -23.22
CA ASN A 42 -6.21 -3.21 -22.33
C ASN A 42 -6.93 -2.19 -21.44
N ARG A 43 -7.96 -1.50 -21.97
CA ARG A 43 -8.81 -0.61 -21.18
C ARG A 43 -9.50 -1.36 -20.03
N ALA A 44 -10.07 -2.52 -20.31
CA ALA A 44 -10.71 -3.35 -19.29
C ALA A 44 -9.71 -3.87 -18.25
N ILE A 45 -8.55 -4.37 -18.69
CA ILE A 45 -7.48 -4.85 -17.80
C ILE A 45 -7.04 -3.74 -16.84
N MET A 46 -6.78 -2.53 -17.32
CA MET A 46 -6.36 -1.40 -16.47
C MET A 46 -7.43 -1.03 -15.44
N GLN A 47 -8.71 -1.06 -15.81
CA GLN A 47 -9.82 -0.81 -14.89
C GLN A 47 -9.91 -1.89 -13.80
N ILE A 48 -9.84 -3.15 -14.19
CA ILE A 48 -9.88 -4.28 -13.24
C ILE A 48 -8.70 -4.21 -12.28
N LEU A 49 -7.48 -3.97 -12.78
CA LEU A 49 -6.29 -3.81 -11.96
C LEU A 49 -6.46 -2.68 -10.93
N ASN A 50 -6.91 -1.49 -11.35
CA ASN A 50 -7.13 -0.37 -10.43
C ASN A 50 -8.16 -0.72 -9.35
N LEU A 51 -9.27 -1.34 -9.73
CA LEU A 51 -10.32 -1.75 -8.79
C LEU A 51 -9.84 -2.83 -7.80
N ARG A 52 -9.00 -3.78 -8.24
CA ARG A 52 -8.42 -4.80 -7.36
C ARG A 52 -7.38 -4.21 -6.41
N VAL A 53 -6.58 -3.24 -6.86
CA VAL A 53 -5.64 -2.50 -5.99
C VAL A 53 -6.40 -1.71 -4.92
N ILE A 54 -7.48 -1.01 -5.31
CA ILE A 54 -8.38 -0.34 -4.34
C ILE A 54 -8.91 -1.34 -3.32
N TYR A 55 -9.41 -2.49 -3.78
CA TYR A 55 -9.94 -3.53 -2.90
C TYR A 55 -8.90 -4.03 -1.89
N VAL A 56 -7.67 -4.29 -2.33
CA VAL A 56 -6.57 -4.71 -1.44
C VAL A 56 -6.25 -3.64 -0.41
N PHE A 57 -6.15 -2.37 -0.82
CA PHE A 57 -5.89 -1.27 0.11
C PHE A 57 -7.01 -1.03 1.12
N LEU A 58 -8.27 -1.16 0.71
CA LEU A 58 -9.41 -1.11 1.62
C LEU A 58 -9.37 -2.26 2.62
N GLY A 59 -9.17 -3.49 2.14
CA GLY A 59 -9.08 -4.67 2.97
C GLY A 59 -7.95 -4.57 3.99
N MET A 60 -6.74 -4.28 3.54
CA MET A 60 -5.58 -4.12 4.43
C MET A 60 -5.76 -2.94 5.39
N GLY A 61 -6.31 -1.82 4.91
CA GLY A 61 -6.62 -0.66 5.73
C GLY A 61 -7.55 -0.99 6.90
N LEU A 62 -8.64 -1.70 6.63
CA LEU A 62 -9.59 -2.14 7.64
C LEU A 62 -8.98 -3.18 8.59
N ILE A 63 -8.24 -4.16 8.05
CA ILE A 63 -7.56 -5.17 8.87
C ILE A 63 -6.60 -4.50 9.86
N ALA A 64 -5.79 -3.54 9.39
CA ALA A 64 -4.83 -2.82 10.22
C ALA A 64 -5.48 -1.94 11.31
N LEU A 65 -6.68 -1.42 11.07
CA LEU A 65 -7.40 -0.61 12.05
C LEU A 65 -8.16 -1.45 13.08
N ILE A 66 -8.70 -2.60 12.68
CA ILE A 66 -9.53 -3.44 13.54
C ILE A 66 -8.68 -4.46 14.30
N PHE A 67 -7.74 -5.12 13.61
CA PHE A 67 -6.96 -6.26 14.11
C PHE A 67 -5.48 -5.90 14.33
N ALA A 68 -5.19 -4.65 14.71
CA ALA A 68 -3.81 -4.21 14.97
C ALA A 68 -3.04 -5.10 15.98
N PRO A 69 -3.65 -5.55 17.10
CA PRO A 69 -2.98 -6.46 18.03
C PRO A 69 -2.63 -7.81 17.37
N ASP A 70 -3.57 -8.42 16.66
CA ASP A 70 -3.36 -9.70 15.98
C ASP A 70 -2.26 -9.62 14.93
N LEU A 71 -2.13 -8.47 14.25
CA LEU A 71 -1.07 -8.26 13.25
C LEU A 71 0.34 -8.27 13.85
N VAL A 72 0.50 -7.77 15.07
CA VAL A 72 1.83 -7.64 15.71
C VAL A 72 2.18 -8.81 16.62
N ASP A 73 1.18 -9.56 17.10
CA ASP A 73 1.37 -10.63 18.08
C ASP A 73 1.25 -12.05 17.48
N THR A 74 0.73 -12.21 16.25
CA THR A 74 0.58 -13.53 15.61
C THR A 74 1.55 -13.72 14.44
N ARG A 75 1.99 -14.97 14.21
CA ARG A 75 2.85 -15.31 13.06
C ARG A 75 2.20 -14.95 11.72
N LEU A 76 0.91 -15.21 11.56
CA LEU A 76 0.16 -14.85 10.36
C LEU A 76 0.12 -13.32 10.16
N GLY A 77 -0.10 -12.58 11.24
CA GLY A 77 -0.06 -11.12 11.26
C GLY A 77 1.27 -10.56 10.77
N LEU A 78 2.37 -11.08 11.30
CA LEU A 78 3.72 -10.67 10.91
C LEU A 78 4.02 -10.99 9.44
N VAL A 79 3.59 -12.15 8.95
CA VAL A 79 3.70 -12.50 7.52
C VAL A 79 2.90 -11.52 6.66
N LEU A 80 1.70 -11.14 7.08
CA LEU A 80 0.87 -10.18 6.33
C LEU A 80 1.50 -8.78 6.31
N LEU A 81 2.05 -8.32 7.44
CA LEU A 81 2.81 -7.07 7.49
C LEU A 81 4.07 -7.13 6.59
N GLY A 82 4.80 -8.25 6.60
CA GLY A 82 5.94 -8.47 5.72
C GLY A 82 5.57 -8.48 4.24
N PHE A 83 4.46 -9.12 3.88
CA PHE A 83 3.91 -9.13 2.53
C PHE A 83 3.59 -7.71 2.06
N MET A 84 2.92 -6.92 2.90
CA MET A 84 2.60 -5.52 2.58
C MET A 84 3.85 -4.62 2.52
N ALA A 85 4.86 -4.87 3.36
CA ALA A 85 6.15 -4.19 3.23
C ALA A 85 6.79 -4.48 1.87
N GLY A 86 6.80 -5.75 1.45
CA GLY A 86 7.26 -6.17 0.12
C GLY A 86 6.50 -5.51 -1.02
N PHE A 87 5.17 -5.40 -0.91
CA PHE A 87 4.34 -4.66 -1.87
C PHE A 87 4.81 -3.20 -2.02
N TRP A 88 5.02 -2.49 -0.90
CA TRP A 88 5.43 -1.08 -0.94
C TRP A 88 6.87 -0.87 -1.43
N VAL A 89 7.78 -1.78 -1.11
CA VAL A 89 9.14 -1.80 -1.68
C VAL A 89 9.07 -2.02 -3.19
N GLY A 90 8.31 -3.02 -3.64
CA GLY A 90 8.07 -3.27 -5.06
C GLY A 90 7.54 -2.03 -5.78
N ARG A 91 6.49 -1.39 -5.23
CA ARG A 91 5.93 -0.13 -5.75
C ARG A 91 6.96 1.00 -5.82
N THR A 92 7.86 1.09 -4.85
CA THR A 92 8.95 2.07 -4.85
C THR A 92 9.92 1.79 -6.00
N LEU A 93 10.35 0.53 -6.19
CA LEU A 93 11.25 0.14 -7.27
C LEU A 93 10.63 0.35 -8.66
N GLU A 94 9.36 -0.03 -8.81
CA GLU A 94 8.58 0.15 -10.03
C GLU A 94 8.48 1.63 -10.45
N GLN A 95 8.52 2.56 -9.48
CA GLN A 95 8.56 3.99 -9.77
C GLN A 95 9.81 4.37 -10.57
N PHE A 96 10.98 3.84 -10.18
CA PHE A 96 12.25 4.11 -10.87
C PHE A 96 12.41 3.32 -12.17
N ILE A 97 11.63 2.25 -12.37
CA ILE A 97 11.66 1.45 -13.59
C ILE A 97 10.70 2.03 -14.63
N PHE A 98 9.43 2.25 -14.25
CA PHE A 98 8.35 2.60 -15.18
C PHE A 98 7.99 4.08 -15.20
N LEU A 99 8.21 4.83 -14.13
CA LEU A 99 7.78 6.23 -13.99
C LEU A 99 8.97 7.18 -13.76
N ARG A 100 9.95 7.11 -14.68
CA ARG A 100 11.19 7.92 -14.69
C ARG A 100 10.93 9.39 -15.07
N ILE A 101 10.10 10.06 -14.29
CA ILE A 101 9.71 11.45 -14.48
C ILE A 101 10.31 12.28 -13.35
N ASN A 102 11.02 13.37 -13.69
CA ASN A 102 11.59 14.29 -12.72
C ASN A 102 10.58 15.39 -12.36
N ASP A 103 9.62 15.06 -11.50
CA ASP A 103 8.59 15.98 -10.99
C ASP A 103 8.44 15.83 -9.48
N TRP A 104 8.27 16.94 -8.76
CA TRP A 104 8.17 16.92 -7.28
C TRP A 104 7.01 16.06 -6.77
N ARG A 105 5.91 15.94 -7.53
CA ARG A 105 4.75 15.10 -7.18
C ARG A 105 5.12 13.62 -7.26
N VAL A 106 5.96 13.24 -8.22
CA VAL A 106 6.48 11.87 -8.37
C VAL A 106 7.43 11.55 -7.23
N HIS A 107 8.28 12.50 -6.82
CA HIS A 107 9.15 12.36 -5.65
C HIS A 107 8.35 12.25 -4.34
N LEU A 108 7.31 13.07 -4.17
CA LEU A 108 6.38 12.96 -3.04
C LEU A 108 5.70 11.59 -3.01
N LEU A 109 5.19 11.13 -4.15
CA LEU A 109 4.55 9.82 -4.26
C LEU A 109 5.53 8.68 -3.91
N THR A 110 6.79 8.80 -4.32
CA THR A 110 7.85 7.86 -3.95
C THR A 110 8.09 7.85 -2.45
N GLY A 111 8.18 9.03 -1.82
CA GLY A 111 8.29 9.17 -0.37
C GLY A 111 7.12 8.52 0.37
N LEU A 112 5.89 8.64 -0.16
CA LEU A 112 4.72 7.96 0.39
C LEU A 112 4.80 6.44 0.27
N PHE A 113 5.43 5.89 -0.78
CA PHE A 113 5.67 4.45 -0.89
C PHE A 113 6.71 3.95 0.10
N VAL A 114 7.82 4.69 0.26
CA VAL A 114 8.84 4.41 1.28
C VAL A 114 8.24 4.46 2.69
N LEU A 115 7.40 5.46 2.97
CA LEU A 115 6.65 5.54 4.21
C LEU A 115 5.76 4.31 4.40
N GLY A 116 5.03 3.88 3.36
CA GLY A 116 4.23 2.65 3.39
C GLY A 116 5.06 1.42 3.74
N ALA A 117 6.25 1.27 3.13
CA ALA A 117 7.17 0.18 3.43
C ALA A 117 7.60 0.21 4.91
N ALA A 118 8.01 1.38 5.42
CA ALA A 118 8.45 1.53 6.80
C ALA A 118 7.32 1.24 7.81
N LEU A 119 6.11 1.75 7.55
CA LEU A 119 4.94 1.56 8.42
C LEU A 119 4.54 0.08 8.57
N HIS A 120 4.88 -0.78 7.61
CA HIS A 120 4.63 -2.22 7.70
C HIS A 120 5.88 -3.01 8.17
N ALA A 121 7.07 -2.66 7.67
CA ALA A 121 8.30 -3.39 7.98
C ALA A 121 8.75 -3.23 9.43
N VAL A 122 8.63 -2.03 10.01
CA VAL A 122 9.05 -1.75 11.39
C VAL A 122 8.25 -2.56 12.41
N PRO A 123 6.88 -2.52 12.44
CA PRO A 123 6.13 -3.34 13.39
C PRO A 123 6.30 -4.84 13.14
N MET A 124 6.47 -5.27 11.87
CA MET A 124 6.78 -6.66 11.55
C MET A 124 8.10 -7.11 12.18
N TRP A 125 9.17 -6.33 11.99
CA TRP A 125 10.49 -6.65 12.53
C TRP A 125 10.48 -6.69 14.06
N LEU A 126 9.86 -5.69 14.70
CA LEU A 126 9.76 -5.64 16.16
C LEU A 126 8.95 -6.82 16.73
N GLY A 127 7.84 -7.18 16.08
CA GLY A 127 7.05 -8.35 16.49
C GLY A 127 7.80 -9.67 16.29
N PHE A 128 8.53 -9.80 15.18
CA PHE A 128 9.38 -10.96 14.91
C PHE A 128 10.48 -11.14 15.96
N MET A 129 11.18 -10.06 16.33
CA MET A 129 12.20 -10.10 17.38
C MET A 129 11.62 -10.55 18.73
N ARG A 130 10.42 -10.09 19.08
CA ARG A 130 9.72 -10.54 20.30
C ARG A 130 9.36 -12.02 20.25
N ALA A 131 9.01 -12.54 19.08
CA ALA A 131 8.63 -13.94 18.90
C ALA A 131 9.83 -14.90 19.01
N ILE A 132 11.05 -14.46 18.68
CA ILE A 132 12.28 -15.26 18.85
C ILE A 132 12.80 -15.20 20.29
N SER A 133 12.58 -14.09 21.00
CA SER A 133 13.06 -13.92 22.38
C SER A 133 12.24 -14.66 23.45
N ARG A 134 11.16 -15.33 23.07
CA ARG A 134 10.29 -16.14 23.95
C ARG A 134 10.60 -17.62 23.73
#